data_AF-A0A6C0DK97-F1
#
_entry.id   AF-A0A6C0DK97-F1
#
_cell.length_a   1.000
_cell.length_b   1.000
_cell.length_c   1.000
_cell.angle_alpha   90.00
_cell.angle_beta   90.00
_cell.angle_gamma   90.00
#
_symmetry.space_group_name_H-M   'P 1'
#
loop_
_entity.id
_entity.type
_entity.pdbx_description
1 polymer ?
#
loop_
_entity_poly.entity_id
_entity_poly.type
_entity_poly.pdbx_seq_one_letter_code
_entity_poly.pdbx_strand_id
1 'polypeptide(L)'
;MSVLAAFCNQMIRFFEELQASYPEEKSISMGLEALQAAKKSNPRLILDMFYEYMYKPANDLIMTRNDEAIMKLAREIMLTQFNELMPTLVIFDKYWPNMSQQNREVIWQYLTVLCKLCEKARA
;
A
#
# COMPACT_ATOMS: atom_id res chain seq x y z
N MET A 1 -0.52 -15.67 16.47
CA MET A 1 -1.01 -14.62 15.54
C MET A 1 -0.77 -15.14 14.12
N SER A 2 -1.78 -15.15 13.24
CA SER A 2 -1.62 -15.69 11.87
C SER A 2 -0.86 -14.71 10.97
N VAL A 3 -0.25 -15.21 9.88
CA VAL A 3 0.43 -14.37 8.88
C VAL A 3 -0.55 -13.37 8.25
N LEU A 4 -1.79 -13.80 7.97
CA LEU A 4 -2.86 -12.93 7.50
C LEU A 4 -3.13 -11.77 8.48
N ALA A 5 -3.24 -12.05 9.78
CA ALA A 5 -3.44 -11.01 10.78
C ALA A 5 -2.25 -10.04 10.84
N ALA A 6 -1.02 -10.55 10.75
CA ALA A 6 0.18 -9.71 10.68
C ALA A 6 0.19 -8.81 9.44
N PHE A 7 -0.18 -9.34 8.27
CA PHE A 7 -0.33 -8.58 7.03
C PHE A 7 -1.36 -7.45 7.17
N CYS A 8 -2.59 -7.77 7.59
CA CYS A 8 -3.63 -6.76 7.77
C CYS A 8 -3.25 -5.68 8.80
N ASN A 9 -2.55 -6.06 9.88
CA ASN A 9 -2.06 -5.10 10.87
C ASN A 9 -1.02 -4.15 10.28
N GLN A 10 -0.08 -4.65 9.47
CA GLN A 10 0.92 -3.80 8.83
C GLN A 10 0.31 -2.89 7.77
N MET A 11 -0.71 -3.37 7.05
CA MET A 11 -1.43 -2.54 6.08
C MET A 11 -2.10 -1.34 6.74
N ILE A 12 -2.77 -1.58 7.87
CA ILE A 12 -3.43 -0.52 8.64
C ILE A 12 -2.40 0.47 9.17
N ARG A 13 -1.29 -0.01 9.77
CA ARG A 13 -0.21 0.86 10.27
C ARG A 13 0.40 1.73 9.17
N PHE A 14 0.57 1.16 7.98
CA PHE A 14 1.06 1.94 6.84
C PHE A 14 0.11 3.10 6.51
N PHE A 15 -1.20 2.87 6.47
CA PHE A 15 -2.18 3.93 6.23
C PHE A 15 -2.28 4.94 7.38
N GLU A 16 -2.12 4.51 8.64
CA GLU A 16 -2.04 5.40 9.81
C GLU A 16 -0.84 6.35 9.69
N GLU A 17 0.33 5.83 9.29
CA GLU A 17 1.55 6.63 9.05
C GLU A 17 1.34 7.65 7.92
N LEU A 18 0.72 7.21 6.82
CA LEU A 18 0.41 8.09 5.69
C LEU A 18 -0.60 9.18 6.08
N GLN A 19 -1.65 8.84 6.82
CA GLN A 19 -2.65 9.80 7.29
C GLN A 19 -2.04 10.82 8.24
N ALA A 20 -1.14 10.39 9.14
CA ALA A 20 -0.43 11.29 10.03
C ALA A 20 0.50 12.26 9.28
N SER A 21 1.11 11.79 8.19
CA SER A 21 2.01 12.59 7.34
C SER A 21 1.27 13.54 6.40
N TYR A 22 0.10 13.15 5.92
CA TYR A 22 -0.71 13.86 4.93
C TYR A 22 -2.17 13.98 5.39
N PRO A 23 -2.44 14.69 6.49
CA PRO A 23 -3.78 14.76 7.09
C PRO A 23 -4.81 15.45 6.18
N GLU A 24 -4.36 16.25 5.21
CA GLU A 24 -5.22 16.89 4.21
C GLU A 24 -5.73 15.92 3.14
N GLU A 25 -5.09 14.76 2.98
CA GLU A 25 -5.48 13.75 2.00
C GLU A 25 -6.61 12.87 2.50
N LYS A 26 -7.84 13.35 2.29
CA LYS A 26 -9.07 12.63 2.66
C LYS A 26 -9.14 11.22 2.08
N SER A 27 -8.58 11.00 0.90
CA SER A 27 -8.54 9.68 0.26
C SER A 27 -7.86 8.64 1.16
N ILE A 28 -6.73 9.00 1.79
CA ILE A 28 -5.97 8.12 2.69
C ILE A 28 -6.80 7.80 3.94
N SER A 29 -7.45 8.81 4.52
CA SER A 29 -8.35 8.63 5.67
C SER A 29 -9.49 7.66 5.35
N MET A 30 -10.15 7.84 4.20
CA MET A 30 -11.23 6.95 3.75
C MET A 30 -10.71 5.52 3.50
N GLY A 31 -9.52 5.38 2.90
CA GLY A 31 -8.89 4.08 2.69
C GLY A 31 -8.56 3.37 4.00
N LEU A 32 -8.08 4.10 5.02
CA LEU A 32 -7.81 3.55 6.35
C LEU A 32 -9.10 3.02 7.01
N GLU A 33 -10.18 3.79 6.97
CA GLU A 33 -11.48 3.37 7.50
C GLU A 33 -12.00 2.12 6.77
N ALA A 34 -11.90 2.08 5.44
CA ALA A 34 -12.29 0.93 4.64
C ALA A 34 -11.47 -0.32 4.98
N LEU A 35 -10.15 -0.20 5.16
CA LEU A 35 -9.29 -1.30 5.58
C LEU A 35 -9.63 -1.81 6.98
N GLN A 36 -9.90 -0.92 7.93
CA GLN A 36 -10.30 -1.30 9.28
C GLN A 36 -11.64 -2.03 9.28
N ALA A 37 -12.60 -1.61 8.45
CA ALA A 37 -13.87 -2.29 8.26
C ALA A 37 -13.69 -3.66 7.59
N ALA A 38 -12.96 -3.72 6.47
CA ALA A 38 -12.67 -4.95 5.74
C ALA A 38 -11.94 -5.98 6.61
N LYS A 39 -11.02 -5.56 7.47
CA LYS A 39 -10.32 -6.46 8.40
C LYS A 39 -11.28 -7.14 9.38
N LYS A 40 -12.35 -6.45 9.81
CA LYS A 40 -13.36 -6.99 10.72
C LYS A 40 -14.33 -7.94 10.01
N SER A 41 -14.68 -7.65 8.76
CA SER A 41 -15.67 -8.43 8.00
C SER A 41 -15.05 -9.57 7.19
N ASN A 42 -14.00 -9.30 6.41
CA ASN A 42 -13.29 -10.25 5.57
C ASN A 42 -11.81 -9.84 5.39
N PRO A 43 -10.92 -10.22 6.33
CA PRO A 43 -9.50 -9.85 6.25
C PRO A 43 -8.78 -10.45 5.02
N ARG A 44 -9.30 -11.53 4.44
CA ARG A 44 -8.71 -12.15 3.25
C ARG A 44 -8.88 -11.28 2.00
N LEU A 45 -9.98 -10.53 1.92
CA LEU A 45 -10.20 -9.57 0.83
C LEU A 45 -9.05 -8.56 0.72
N ILE A 46 -8.55 -8.05 1.85
CA ILE A 46 -7.41 -7.11 1.86
C ILE A 46 -6.16 -7.75 1.24
N LEU A 47 -5.87 -9.00 1.62
CA LEU A 47 -4.74 -9.75 1.07
C LEU A 47 -4.91 -9.99 -0.44
N ASP A 48 -6.11 -10.37 -0.86
CA ASP A 48 -6.38 -10.68 -2.27
C ASP A 48 -6.29 -9.45 -3.16
N MET A 49 -6.84 -8.31 -2.72
CA MET A 49 -6.71 -7.03 -3.41
C MET A 49 -5.26 -6.58 -3.50
N PHE A 50 -4.51 -6.63 -2.39
CA PHE A 50 -3.09 -6.24 -2.41
C PHE A 50 -2.28 -7.16 -3.31
N TYR A 51 -2.55 -8.46 -3.29
CA TYR A 51 -1.85 -9.41 -4.13
C TYR A 51 -2.07 -9.11 -5.62
N GLU A 52 -3.32 -8.90 -6.02
CA GLU A 52 -3.67 -8.66 -7.42
C GLU A 52 -3.11 -7.33 -7.93
N TYR A 53 -3.27 -6.27 -7.14
CA TYR A 53 -3.09 -4.91 -7.61
C TYR A 53 -1.75 -4.28 -7.23
N MET A 54 -1.05 -4.83 -6.24
CA MET A 54 0.26 -4.33 -5.81
C MET A 54 1.35 -5.39 -5.95
N TYR A 55 1.17 -6.57 -5.35
CA TYR A 55 2.22 -7.59 -5.34
C TYR A 55 2.58 -8.07 -6.75
N LYS A 56 1.60 -8.57 -7.52
CA LYS A 56 1.83 -9.09 -8.88
C LYS A 56 2.56 -8.09 -9.79
N PRO A 57 2.11 -6.83 -9.92
CA PRO A 57 2.75 -5.90 -10.85
C PRO A 57 3.99 -5.21 -10.28
N ALA A 58 4.13 -5.09 -8.96
CA ALA A 58 5.12 -4.21 -8.35
C ALA A 58 6.15 -4.88 -7.44
N ASN A 59 6.04 -6.17 -7.11
CA ASN A 59 6.93 -6.80 -6.13
C ASN A 59 8.41 -6.58 -6.45
N ASP A 60 8.84 -6.85 -7.68
CA ASP A 60 10.25 -6.68 -8.08
C ASP A 60 10.69 -5.22 -8.01
N LEU A 61 9.80 -4.28 -8.38
CA LEU A 61 10.05 -2.85 -8.30
C LEU A 61 10.20 -2.40 -6.83
N ILE A 62 9.39 -2.96 -5.93
CA ILE A 62 9.46 -2.68 -4.49
C ILE A 62 10.74 -3.25 -3.89
N MET A 63 11.11 -4.48 -4.24
CA MET A 63 12.33 -5.11 -3.74
C MET A 63 13.61 -4.40 -4.23
N THR A 64 13.56 -3.81 -5.42
CA THR A 64 14.68 -3.04 -6.00
C THR A 64 14.60 -1.54 -5.74
N ARG A 65 13.52 -1.07 -5.10
CA ARG A 65 13.23 0.36 -4.82
C ARG A 65 13.34 1.24 -6.05
N ASN A 66 12.70 0.81 -7.13
CA ASN A 66 12.73 1.53 -8.40
C ASN A 66 11.67 2.65 -8.43
N ASP A 67 12.07 3.84 -7.97
CA ASP A 67 11.23 5.05 -7.91
C ASP A 67 10.53 5.37 -9.26
N GLU A 68 11.27 5.39 -10.36
CA GLU A 68 10.71 5.77 -11.67
C GLU A 68 9.65 4.78 -12.14
N ALA A 69 9.96 3.49 -12.03
CA ALA A 69 9.06 2.43 -12.46
C ALA A 69 7.80 2.34 -11.58
N ILE A 70 7.93 2.51 -10.25
CA ILE A 70 6.77 2.45 -9.35
C ILE A 70 5.84 3.65 -9.56
N MET A 71 6.39 4.85 -9.80
CA MET A 71 5.58 6.04 -10.12
C MET A 71 4.88 5.91 -11.47
N LYS A 72 5.53 5.30 -12.46
CA LYS A 72 4.89 4.99 -13.75
C LYS A 72 3.75 3.99 -13.58
N LEU A 73 4.01 2.89 -12.87
CA LEU A 73 3.00 1.86 -12.60
C LEU A 73 1.80 2.42 -11.83
N ALA A 74 2.04 3.25 -10.80
CA ALA A 74 0.97 3.88 -10.03
C ALA A 74 0.03 4.71 -10.91
N ARG A 75 0.60 5.50 -11.84
CA ARG A 75 -0.18 6.28 -12.82
C ARG A 75 -0.97 5.38 -13.77
N GLU A 76 -0.38 4.29 -14.25
CA GLU A 76 -1.07 3.32 -15.12
C GLU A 76 -2.24 2.63 -14.41
N ILE A 77 -2.07 2.23 -13.15
CA ILE A 77 -3.13 1.61 -12.36
C ILE A 77 -4.27 2.61 -12.11
N MET A 78 -3.97 3.86 -11.73
CA MET A 78 -4.99 4.90 -11.55
C MET A 78 -5.83 5.16 -12.81
N LEU A 79 -5.24 5.01 -13.99
CA LEU A 79 -5.93 5.21 -15.27
C LEU A 79 -6.78 4.02 -15.70
N THR A 80 -6.48 2.82 -15.19
CA THR A 80 -7.06 1.57 -15.71
C THR A 80 -7.93 0.82 -14.71
N GLN A 81 -7.81 1.12 -13.41
CA GLN A 81 -8.49 0.39 -12.34
C GLN A 81 -8.91 1.31 -11.19
N PHE A 82 -10.16 1.20 -10.76
CA PHE A 82 -10.65 1.82 -9.53
C PHE A 82 -10.83 0.72 -8.46
N ASN A 83 -10.05 0.76 -7.38
CA ASN A 83 -10.22 -0.09 -6.20
C ASN A 83 -9.82 0.65 -4.90
N GLU A 84 -10.09 0.04 -3.75
CA GLU A 84 -9.91 0.59 -2.41
C GLU A 84 -8.45 0.87 -2.03
N LEU A 85 -7.48 0.40 -2.83
CA LEU A 85 -6.05 0.67 -2.65
C LEU A 85 -5.58 1.92 -3.41
N MET A 86 -6.39 2.49 -4.30
CA MET A 86 -6.09 3.73 -5.02
C MET A 86 -5.62 4.90 -4.14
N PRO A 87 -6.15 5.11 -2.92
CA PRO A 87 -5.65 6.17 -2.06
C PRO A 87 -4.16 6.10 -1.73
N THR A 88 -3.57 4.90 -1.72
CA THR A 88 -2.10 4.77 -1.53
C THR A 88 -1.31 5.18 -2.76
N LEU A 89 -1.91 5.08 -3.94
CA LEU A 89 -1.24 5.43 -5.19
C LEU A 89 -1.09 6.95 -5.32
N VAL A 90 -1.98 7.74 -4.71
CA VAL A 90 -1.88 9.21 -4.64
C VAL A 90 -0.55 9.65 -4.03
N ILE A 91 0.00 8.87 -3.10
CA ILE A 91 1.31 9.15 -2.52
C ILE A 91 2.42 9.11 -3.57
N PHE A 92 2.38 8.15 -4.49
CA PHE A 92 3.39 8.01 -5.54
C PHE A 92 3.27 9.11 -6.61
N ASP A 93 2.06 9.54 -6.94
CA ASP A 93 1.84 10.54 -7.99
C ASP A 93 2.02 11.97 -7.49
N LYS A 94 1.37 12.34 -6.38
CA LYS A 94 1.30 13.72 -5.89
C LYS A 94 2.43 14.09 -4.94
N TYR A 95 2.82 13.17 -4.06
CA TYR A 95 3.70 13.48 -2.93
C TYR A 95 5.14 13.04 -3.13
N TRP A 96 5.35 11.91 -3.81
CA TRP A 96 6.67 11.30 -3.99
C TRP A 96 7.74 12.29 -4.49
N PRO A 97 7.50 13.13 -5.53
CA PRO A 97 8.53 14.01 -6.08
C PRO A 97 9.10 15.00 -5.05
N ASN A 98 8.27 15.46 -4.11
CA ASN A 98 8.63 16.47 -3.11
C ASN A 98 8.84 15.88 -1.70
N MET A 99 8.67 14.56 -1.55
CA MET A 99 8.83 13.86 -0.29
C MET A 99 10.31 13.79 0.11
N SER A 100 10.61 13.97 1.39
CA SER A 100 11.96 13.78 1.93
C SER A 100 12.45 12.36 1.70
N GLN A 101 13.77 12.20 1.55
CA GLN A 101 14.37 10.86 1.40
C GLN A 101 14.03 9.95 2.57
N GLN A 102 14.04 10.48 3.81
CA GLN A 102 13.67 9.72 5.00
C GLN A 102 12.24 9.17 4.93
N ASN A 103 11.28 9.97 4.45
CA ASN A 103 9.90 9.51 4.34
C ASN A 103 9.74 8.47 3.23
N ARG A 104 10.45 8.62 2.09
CA ARG A 104 10.47 7.59 1.03
C ARG A 104 11.03 6.27 1.54
N GLU A 105 12.09 6.32 2.35
CA GLU A 105 12.69 5.14 2.98
C GLU A 105 11.68 4.40 3.89
N VAL A 106 10.91 5.12 4.69
CA VAL A 106 9.86 4.54 5.54
C VAL A 106 8.79 3.85 4.69
N ILE A 107 8.33 4.49 3.61
CA ILE A 107 7.34 3.89 2.69
C ILE A 107 7.90 2.61 2.07
N TRP A 108 9.15 2.62 1.60
CA TRP A 108 9.79 1.43 1.04
C TRP A 108 9.87 0.28 2.03
N GLN A 109 10.15 0.58 3.30
CA GLN A 109 10.17 -0.44 4.36
C GLN A 109 8.79 -1.07 4.56
N TYR A 110 7.73 -0.27 4.64
CA TYR A 110 6.36 -0.78 4.74
C TYR A 110 6.00 -1.68 3.56
N LEU A 111 6.21 -1.21 2.33
CA LEU A 111 5.90 -1.99 1.12
C LEU A 111 6.69 -3.30 1.06
N THR A 112 7.97 -3.27 1.42
CA THR A 112 8.81 -4.46 1.46
C THR A 112 8.26 -5.50 2.45
N VAL A 113 7.86 -5.06 3.65
CA VAL A 113 7.28 -5.94 4.68
C VAL A 113 5.93 -6.48 4.21
N LEU A 114 5.09 -5.65 3.59
CA LEU A 114 3.80 -6.06 3.06
C LEU A 114 3.93 -7.10 1.96
N CYS A 115 4.86 -6.94 1.01
CA CYS A 115 5.12 -7.96 -0.02
C CYS A 115 5.56 -9.30 0.58
N LYS A 116 6.51 -9.28 1.52
CA LYS A 116 6.99 -10.50 2.19
C LYS A 116 5.90 -11.20 3.00
N LEU A 117 5.05 -10.44 3.68
CA LEU A 117 3.91 -11.00 4.42
C LEU A 117 2.83 -11.52 3.48
N CYS A 118 2.58 -10.84 2.35
CA CYS A 118 1.65 -11.27 1.33
C CYS A 118 2.06 -12.62 0.72
N GLU A 119 3.32 -12.75 0.32
CA GLU A 119 3.90 -14.00 -0.19
C GLU A 119 3.73 -15.14 0.83
N LYS A 120 4.14 -14.91 2.08
CA LYS A 120 4.01 -15.91 3.16
C LYS A 120 2.57 -16.28 3.51
N ALA A 121 1.61 -15.37 3.36
CA ALA A 121 0.21 -15.63 3.64
C ALA A 121 -0.47 -16.47 2.55
N ARG A 122 0.18 -16.62 1.38
CA ARG A 122 -0.31 -17.36 0.22
C ARG A 122 0.40 -18.69 -0.02
N ALA A 123 1.56 -18.89 0.59
CA ALA A 123 2.27 -20.18 0.66
C ALA A 123 1.51 -21.18 1.55
#